data_AF-A0A0M0GJI6-F1
#
_entry.id   AF-A0A0M0GJI6-F1
#
_cell.length_a   1.000
_cell.length_b   1.000
_cell.length_c   1.000
_cell.angle_alpha   90.00
_cell.angle_beta   90.00
_cell.angle_gamma   90.00
#
_symmetry.space_group_name_H-M   'P 1'
#
loop_
_entity.id
_entity.type
_entity.pdbx_description
1 polymer ?
#
loop_
_entity_poly.entity_id
_entity_poly.type
_entity_poly.pdbx_seq_one_letter_code
_entity_poly.pdbx_strand_id
1 'polypeptide(L)'
;MKKKIALAISLISIVLAGCGQTDSNDEAAVKAENIKELVNDYSLGNIKSESASITSQELIVKKADGDELVYDLPKEEFFVSIAPYVNETHP
;
A
#
# COMPACT_ATOMS: atom_id res chain seq x y z
N MET A 1 1.49 -12.05 -54.86
CA MET A 1 0.83 -10.92 -54.14
C MET A 1 0.29 -11.32 -52.78
N LYS A 2 -0.28 -12.53 -52.62
CA LYS A 2 -0.82 -13.05 -51.34
C LYS A 2 0.19 -13.18 -50.18
N LYS A 3 1.47 -13.48 -50.48
CA LYS A 3 2.53 -13.59 -49.46
C LYS A 3 3.06 -12.22 -48.96
N LYS A 4 2.89 -11.14 -49.75
CA LYS A 4 3.29 -9.79 -49.35
C LYS A 4 2.26 -9.14 -48.41
N ILE A 5 0.99 -9.52 -48.54
CA ILE A 5 -0.11 -9.07 -47.67
C ILE A 5 -0.03 -9.74 -46.29
N ALA A 6 0.34 -11.02 -46.22
CA ALA A 6 0.51 -11.72 -44.94
C ALA A 6 1.65 -11.16 -44.08
N LEU A 7 2.72 -10.63 -44.70
CA LEU A 7 3.85 -10.02 -43.99
C LEU A 7 3.52 -8.62 -43.46
N ALA A 8 2.66 -7.87 -44.14
CA ALA A 8 2.24 -6.52 -43.74
C ALA A 8 1.31 -6.53 -42.51
N ILE A 9 0.49 -7.59 -42.35
CA ILE A 9 -0.43 -7.73 -41.20
C ILE A 9 0.35 -8.10 -39.92
N SER A 10 1.47 -8.81 -40.03
CA SER A 10 2.28 -9.19 -38.86
C SER A 10 3.06 -8.02 -38.24
N LEU A 11 3.34 -6.95 -38.99
CA LEU A 11 4.07 -5.79 -38.46
C LEU A 11 3.18 -4.80 -37.70
N ILE A 12 1.85 -4.81 -37.92
CA ILE A 12 0.94 -3.87 -37.26
C ILE A 12 0.68 -4.22 -35.79
N SER A 13 0.89 -5.48 -35.39
CA SER A 13 0.60 -5.97 -34.04
C SER A 13 1.62 -5.51 -32.98
N ILE A 14 2.79 -5.01 -33.39
CA ILE A 14 3.86 -4.59 -32.47
C ILE A 14 3.64 -3.16 -31.94
N VAL A 15 2.81 -2.35 -32.61
CA VAL A 15 2.62 -0.94 -32.24
C VAL A 15 1.59 -0.75 -31.11
N LEU A 16 0.78 -1.77 -30.79
CA LEU A 16 -0.23 -1.68 -29.72
C LEU A 16 0.25 -2.15 -28.33
N ALA A 17 1.47 -2.68 -28.21
CA ALA A 17 2.02 -3.11 -26.92
C ALA A 17 2.64 -1.96 -26.08
N GLY A 18 2.63 -0.71 -26.59
CA GLY A 18 3.36 0.42 -26.02
C GLY A 18 2.55 1.44 -25.21
N CYS A 19 1.23 1.31 -25.08
CA CYS A 19 0.39 2.23 -24.29
C CYS A 19 -0.11 1.62 -22.98
N GLY A 20 0.76 0.89 -22.30
CA GLY A 20 0.52 0.30 -20.98
C GLY A 20 1.69 0.51 -20.05
N GLN A 21 2.33 1.68 -20.10
CA GLN A 21 3.31 2.09 -19.10
C GLN A 21 2.54 2.72 -17.93
N THR A 22 1.78 1.88 -17.23
CA THR A 22 1.58 2.11 -15.80
C THR A 22 2.92 1.83 -15.16
N ASP A 23 3.47 2.83 -14.47
CA ASP A 23 4.59 2.65 -13.56
C ASP A 23 4.19 1.62 -12.50
N SER A 24 4.42 0.35 -12.81
CA SER A 24 4.37 -0.77 -11.89
C SER A 24 5.55 -0.63 -10.94
N ASN A 25 5.43 0.28 -9.98
CA ASN A 25 6.16 0.20 -8.73
C ASN A 25 5.49 -0.91 -7.88
N ASP A 26 5.63 -2.14 -8.37
CA ASP A 26 4.99 -3.37 -7.90
C ASP A 26 5.65 -3.94 -6.63
N GLU A 27 6.21 -3.07 -5.77
CA GLU A 27 6.79 -3.47 -4.47
C GLU A 27 6.21 -2.71 -3.26
N ALA A 28 5.29 -1.75 -3.47
CA ALA A 28 4.61 -1.02 -2.39
C ALA A 28 3.11 -1.33 -2.26
N ALA A 29 2.57 -2.25 -3.07
CA ALA A 29 1.17 -2.67 -3.00
C ALA A 29 0.99 -3.86 -2.06
N VAL A 30 1.42 -3.76 -0.81
CA VAL A 30 0.83 -4.58 0.26
C VAL A 30 -0.59 -4.07 0.47
N LYS A 31 -1.49 -4.54 -0.40
CA LYS A 31 -2.96 -4.43 -0.39
C LYS A 31 -3.54 -3.39 0.58
N ALA A 32 -3.88 -2.22 0.04
CA ALA A 32 -4.79 -1.25 0.69
C ALA A 32 -6.09 -1.89 1.21
N GLU A 33 -6.49 -3.06 0.69
CA GLU A 33 -7.64 -3.84 1.17
C GLU A 33 -7.58 -4.26 2.64
N ASN A 34 -6.39 -4.28 3.26
CA ASN A 34 -6.24 -4.81 4.63
C ASN A 34 -5.63 -3.82 5.62
N ILE A 35 -5.35 -2.56 5.22
CA ILE A 35 -4.74 -1.56 6.11
C ILE A 35 -5.60 -1.27 7.35
N LYS A 36 -6.93 -1.31 7.22
CA LYS A 36 -7.86 -1.13 8.34
C LYS A 36 -7.75 -2.24 9.38
N GLU A 37 -7.67 -3.49 8.92
CA GLU A 37 -7.49 -4.66 9.77
C GLU A 37 -6.11 -4.62 10.45
N LEU A 38 -5.08 -4.27 9.70
CA LEU A 38 -3.72 -4.11 10.23
C LEU A 38 -3.64 -3.04 11.33
N VAL A 39 -4.22 -1.85 11.10
CA VAL A 39 -4.28 -0.78 12.11
C VAL A 39 -5.06 -1.24 13.34
N ASN A 40 -6.19 -1.93 13.14
CA ASN A 40 -6.98 -2.48 14.24
C ASN A 40 -6.18 -3.50 15.07
N ASP A 41 -5.46 -4.42 14.41
CA ASP A 41 -4.69 -5.45 15.10
C ASP A 41 -3.51 -4.88 15.89
N TYR A 42 -2.82 -3.87 15.37
CA TYR A 42 -1.82 -3.14 16.16
C TYR A 42 -2.46 -2.36 17.32
N SER A 43 -3.60 -1.72 17.10
CA SER A 43 -4.29 -0.92 18.13
C SER A 43 -4.80 -1.78 19.29
N LEU A 44 -5.27 -3.00 19.00
CA LEU A 44 -5.66 -3.98 20.01
C LEU A 44 -4.48 -4.75 20.61
N GLY A 45 -3.28 -4.61 20.04
CA GLY A 45 -2.09 -5.33 20.44
C GLY A 45 -2.10 -6.83 20.10
N ASN A 46 -2.89 -7.23 19.10
CA ASN A 46 -2.96 -8.59 18.56
C ASN A 46 -1.65 -8.98 17.86
N ILE A 47 -1.00 -8.01 17.22
CA ILE A 47 0.33 -8.16 16.61
C ILE A 47 1.36 -7.50 17.51
N LYS A 48 2.53 -8.12 17.66
CA LYS A 48 3.66 -7.57 18.41
C LYS A 48 4.71 -7.02 17.44
N SER A 49 5.22 -5.83 17.76
CA SER A 49 6.36 -5.18 17.11
C SER A 49 7.17 -4.45 18.19
N GLU A 50 8.32 -3.87 17.83
CA GLU A 50 9.06 -2.99 18.75
C GLU A 50 8.24 -1.73 19.01
N SER A 51 7.72 -1.12 17.94
CA SER A 51 6.78 -0.02 18.02
C SER A 51 5.85 -0.01 16.81
N ALA A 52 4.69 0.63 16.96
CA ALA A 52 3.80 0.98 15.88
C ALA A 52 3.25 2.38 16.17
N SER A 53 3.35 3.27 15.19
CA SER A 53 2.83 4.64 15.26
C SER A 53 2.08 4.97 13.98
N ILE A 54 1.06 5.81 14.10
CA ILE A 54 0.20 6.17 12.98
C ILE A 54 0.07 7.70 12.87
N THR A 55 0.12 8.21 11.65
CA THR A 55 -0.14 9.61 11.30
C THR A 55 -1.46 9.71 10.52
N SER A 56 -1.79 10.90 10.00
CA SER A 56 -2.95 11.04 9.11
C SER A 56 -2.77 10.36 7.75
N GLN A 57 -1.53 10.00 7.37
CA GLN A 57 -1.19 9.53 6.03
C GLN A 57 -0.46 8.20 6.03
N GLU A 58 0.15 7.79 7.14
CA GLU A 58 1.03 6.62 7.19
C GLU A 58 0.86 5.81 8.48
N LEU A 59 0.98 4.49 8.37
CA LEU A 59 1.28 3.60 9.49
C LEU A 59 2.76 3.22 9.42
N ILE A 60 3.49 3.47 10.51
CA ILE A 60 4.93 3.21 10.63
C ILE A 60 5.13 2.13 11.69
N VAL A 61 5.72 1.00 11.31
CA VAL A 61 5.96 -0.16 12.18
C VAL A 61 7.45 -0.44 12.26
N LYS A 62 8.01 -0.44 13.47
CA LYS A 62 9.38 -0.86 13.73
C LYS A 62 9.39 -2.30 14.23
N LYS A 63 10.05 -3.19 13.51
CA LYS A 63 10.22 -4.60 13.88
C LYS A 63 11.34 -4.76 14.91
N ALA A 64 11.36 -5.91 15.56
CA ALA A 64 12.35 -6.24 16.59
C ALA A 64 13.79 -6.39 16.07
N ASP A 65 13.96 -6.65 14.78
CA ASP A 65 15.28 -6.70 14.11
C ASP A 65 15.80 -5.31 13.72
N GLY A 66 15.02 -4.26 13.96
CA GLY A 66 15.33 -2.87 13.61
C GLY A 66 14.82 -2.43 12.25
N ASP A 67 14.20 -3.33 11.46
CA ASP A 67 13.59 -2.95 10.18
C ASP A 67 12.36 -2.07 10.39
N GLU A 68 12.18 -1.09 9.51
CA GLU A 68 11.02 -0.20 9.49
C GLU A 68 10.14 -0.51 8.28
N LEU A 69 8.84 -0.65 8.50
CA LEU A 69 7.82 -0.78 7.47
C LEU A 69 6.91 0.46 7.51
N VAL A 70 6.72 1.07 6.35
CA VAL A 70 5.85 2.25 6.18
C VAL A 70 4.73 1.87 5.21
N TYR A 71 3.48 2.10 5.63
CA TYR A 71 2.29 1.84 4.84
C TYR A 71 1.52 3.13 4.61
N ASP A 72 1.25 3.47 3.36
CA ASP A 72 0.37 4.59 3.02
C ASP A 72 -1.08 4.31 3.45
N LEU A 73 -1.73 5.31 4.03
CA LEU A 73 -3.14 5.30 4.40
C LEU A 73 -4.01 5.85 3.25
N PRO A 74 -5.30 5.46 3.19
CA PRO A 74 -6.22 6.00 2.19
C PRO A 74 -6.41 7.51 2.36
N LYS A 75 -6.28 8.28 1.27
CA LYS A 75 -6.34 9.76 1.30
C LYS A 75 -7.69 10.32 1.77
N GLU A 76 -8.77 9.56 1.58
CA GLU A 76 -10.15 9.97 1.86
C GLU A 76 -10.70 9.34 3.16
N GLU A 77 -9.87 8.64 3.93
CA GLU A 77 -10.22 8.06 5.24
C GLU A 77 -9.21 8.53 6.30
N PHE A 78 -9.61 8.54 7.57
CA PHE A 78 -8.71 8.84 8.67
C PHE A 78 -9.00 7.94 9.87
N PHE A 79 -7.97 7.69 10.67
CA PHE A 79 -8.05 6.84 11.86
C PHE A 79 -8.04 7.71 13.11
N VAL A 80 -8.88 7.37 14.08
CA VAL A 80 -8.92 8.04 15.39
C VAL A 80 -8.74 7.00 16.47
N SER A 81 -7.71 7.19 17.29
CA SER A 81 -7.50 6.43 18.51
C SER A 81 -7.79 7.34 19.70
N ILE A 82 -8.67 6.89 20.60
CA ILE A 82 -9.09 7.66 21.77
C ILE A 82 -8.83 6.80 23.00
N ALA A 83 -8.12 7.36 23.97
CA ALA A 83 -7.94 6.78 25.30
C ALA A 83 -8.71 7.62 26.33
N PRO A 84 -9.97 7.26 26.65
CA PRO A 84 -10.73 7.97 27.66
C PRO A 84 -10.06 7.86 29.04
N TYR A 85 -10.17 8.91 29.83
CA TYR A 85 -9.65 8.97 31.19
C TYR A 85 -10.66 9.66 32.11
N VAL A 86 -10.54 9.41 33.41
CA VAL A 86 -11.45 9.99 34.42
C VAL A 86 -10.87 11.27 35.03
N ASN A 87 -9.61 11.23 35.49
CA ASN A 87 -9.01 12.32 36.26
C ASN A 87 -7.80 12.96 35.57
N GLU A 88 -6.86 12.16 35.06
CA GLU A 88 -5.60 12.63 34.47
C GLU A 88 -5.31 11.96 33.13
N THR A 89 -4.62 12.68 32.24
CA THR A 89 -4.20 12.23 30.91
C THR A 89 -2.76 12.65 30.61
N HIS A 90 -2.23 12.18 29.49
CA HIS A 90 -0.91 12.53 28.99
C HIS A 90 -1.02 13.16 27.60
N PRO A 91 -0.27 14.24 27.31
CA PRO A 91 -0.12 14.77 25.96
C PRO A 91 0.80 13.90 25.09
#